data_AF-A0A349MBY0-F1
#
_entry.id   AF-A0A349MBY0-F1
#
_cell.length_a   1.000
_cell.length_b   1.000
_cell.length_c   1.000
_cell.angle_alpha   90.00
_cell.angle_beta   90.00
_cell.angle_gamma   90.00
#
_symmetry.space_group_name_H-M   'P 1'
#
loop_
_entity.id
_entity.type
_entity.pdbx_description
1 polymer ?
#
loop_
_entity_poly.entity_id
_entity_poly.type
_entity_poly.pdbx_seq_one_letter_code
_entity_poly.pdbx_strand_id
1 'polypeptide(L)'
;WHQDLSPAELAMSVGHELMRPLKPGPEILVAYHHALFGLNDQRTFLVHERPWLGSFLGVNEEGLGQFSWQPQAGVELAPESWLPSSEVQWCW
;
A
#
# COMPACT_ATOMS: atom_id res chain seq x y z
N TRP A 1 -4.71 17.96 18.81
CA TRP A 1 -3.65 17.09 18.30
C TRP A 1 -2.82 17.87 17.29
N HIS A 2 -1.91 18.72 17.78
CA HIS A 2 -0.84 19.31 16.99
C HIS A 2 0.34 19.39 17.96
N GLN A 3 1.25 18.43 17.86
CA GLN A 3 2.58 18.59 18.43
C GLN A 3 3.42 19.15 17.30
N ASP A 4 3.84 20.41 17.45
CA ASP A 4 4.85 21.00 16.58
C ASP A 4 6.19 20.36 16.95
N LEU A 5 6.49 19.21 16.35
CA LEU A 5 7.79 18.58 16.44
C LEU A 5 8.77 19.43 15.63
N SER A 6 9.88 19.83 16.23
CA SER A 6 10.99 20.39 15.48
C SER A 6 11.55 19.31 14.51
N PRO A 7 12.18 19.72 13.40
CA PRO A 7 12.79 18.77 12.47
C PRO A 7 13.79 17.81 13.14
N ALA A 8 14.51 18.27 14.18
CA ALA A 8 15.45 17.46 14.93
C ALA A 8 14.72 16.37 15.77
N GLU A 9 13.62 16.73 16.43
CA GLU A 9 12.81 15.77 17.19
C GLU A 9 12.17 14.72 16.27
N LEU A 10 11.69 15.13 15.10
CA LEU A 10 11.17 14.21 14.10
C LEU A 10 12.26 13.24 13.61
N ALA A 11 13.45 13.74 13.26
CA ALA A 11 14.56 12.91 12.80
C ALA A 11 14.99 11.89 13.86
N MET A 12 15.08 12.31 15.13
CA MET A 12 15.40 11.43 16.25
C MET A 12 14.32 10.36 16.47
N SER A 13 13.04 10.74 16.39
CA SER A 13 11.93 9.81 16.55
C SER A 13 11.90 8.77 15.43
N VAL A 14 12.08 9.20 14.18
CA VAL A 14 12.14 8.28 13.03
C VAL A 14 13.35 7.35 13.16
N GLY A 15 14.52 7.88 13.51
CA GLY A 15 15.72 7.06 13.71
C GLY A 15 15.55 6.00 14.79
N HIS A 16 14.91 6.35 15.91
CA HIS A 16 14.62 5.39 16.98
C HIS A 16 13.68 4.27 16.50
N GLU A 17 12.59 4.59 15.82
CA GLU A 17 11.64 3.57 15.33
C GLU A 17 12.25 2.69 14.24
N LEU A 18 13.08 3.24 13.35
CA LEU A 18 13.79 2.45 12.32
C LEU A 18 14.83 1.49 12.90
N MET A 19 15.46 1.86 14.02
CA MET A 19 16.45 1.01 14.70
C MET A 19 15.80 -0.03 15.62
N ARG A 20 14.48 0.03 15.82
CA ARG A 20 13.75 -0.91 16.65
C ARG A 20 13.78 -2.29 16.01
N PRO A 21 14.25 -3.34 16.70
CA PRO A 21 14.20 -4.70 16.16
C PRO A 21 12.75 -5.09 15.92
N LEU A 22 12.40 -5.35 14.66
CA LEU A 22 11.10 -5.92 14.31
C LEU A 22 11.06 -7.34 14.89
N LYS A 23 10.26 -7.56 15.92
CA LYS A 23 9.96 -8.92 16.36
C LYS A 23 9.01 -9.53 15.34
N PRO A 24 9.42 -10.53 14.54
CA PRO A 24 8.53 -11.13 13.56
C PRO A 24 7.28 -11.66 14.26
N GLY A 25 6.12 -11.34 13.69
CA GLY A 25 4.84 -11.74 14.26
C GLY A 25 3.67 -11.15 13.48
N PRO A 26 2.48 -11.78 13.57
CA PRO A 26 1.28 -11.34 12.84
C PRO A 26 0.84 -9.92 13.20
N GLU A 27 1.20 -9.45 14.40
CA GLU A 27 0.85 -8.11 14.90
C GLU A 27 1.46 -6.98 14.05
N ILE A 28 2.67 -7.18 13.50
CA ILE A 28 3.31 -6.19 12.62
C ILE A 28 2.53 -6.07 11.30
N LEU A 29 2.13 -7.20 10.73
CA LEU A 29 1.37 -7.20 9.48
C LEU A 29 0.00 -6.53 9.68
N VAL A 30 -0.67 -6.79 10.80
CA VAL A 30 -1.93 -6.13 11.16
C VAL A 30 -1.75 -4.63 11.36
N ALA A 31 -0.74 -4.20 12.12
CA ALA A 31 -0.45 -2.79 12.34
C ALA A 31 -0.11 -2.07 11.02
N TYR A 32 0.63 -2.74 10.13
CA TYR A 32 0.92 -2.24 8.79
C TYR A 32 -0.36 -2.07 7.96
N HIS A 33 -1.24 -3.07 7.94
CA HIS A 33 -2.52 -2.97 7.22
C HIS A 33 -3.41 -1.83 7.73
N HIS A 34 -3.44 -1.59 9.04
CA HIS A 34 -4.16 -0.43 9.59
C HIS A 34 -3.58 0.92 9.16
N ALA A 35 -2.29 0.97 8.82
CA ALA A 35 -1.62 2.18 8.35
C ALA A 35 -1.71 2.35 6.82
N LEU A 36 -2.21 1.36 6.07
CA LEU A 36 -2.33 1.44 4.61
C LEU A 36 -3.40 2.46 4.21
N PHE A 37 -2.97 3.46 3.44
CA PHE A 37 -3.88 4.46 2.91
C PHE A 37 -4.71 3.90 1.74
N GLY A 38 -6.00 4.21 1.73
CA GLY A 38 -6.92 3.82 0.65
C GLY A 38 -7.23 2.32 0.56
N LEU A 39 -7.06 1.58 1.66
CA LEU A 39 -7.44 0.17 1.76
C LEU A 39 -8.96 0.01 1.52
N ASN A 40 -9.34 -0.93 0.66
CA ASN A 40 -10.71 -1.20 0.21
C ASN A 40 -11.42 -0.06 -0.55
N ASP A 41 -10.77 1.09 -0.74
CA ASP A 41 -11.34 2.17 -1.53
C ASP A 41 -11.28 1.81 -3.02
N GLN A 42 -12.37 2.10 -3.73
CA GLN A 42 -12.39 1.98 -5.18
C GLN A 42 -11.68 3.18 -5.83
N ARG A 43 -10.67 2.91 -6.67
CA ARG A 43 -9.82 3.93 -7.29
C ARG A 43 -9.34 3.49 -8.67
N THR A 44 -8.81 4.46 -9.41
CA THR A 44 -8.10 4.20 -10.67
C THR A 44 -6.62 4.01 -10.39
N PHE A 45 -6.08 2.90 -10.88
CA PHE A 45 -4.67 2.52 -10.82
C PHE A 45 -4.10 2.51 -12.23
N LEU A 46 -2.83 2.88 -12.40
CA LEU A 46 -2.11 2.63 -13.65
C LEU A 46 -1.33 1.32 -13.50
N VAL A 47 -1.62 0.33 -14.33
CA VAL A 47 -0.91 -0.95 -14.37
C VAL A 47 -0.45 -1.18 -15.81
N HIS A 48 0.87 -1.35 -15.99
CA HIS A 48 1.51 -1.51 -17.31
C HIS A 48 1.04 -0.44 -18.33
N GLU A 49 1.08 0.83 -17.95
CA GLU A 49 0.66 1.99 -18.77
C GLU A 49 -0.84 2.04 -19.12
N ARG A 50 -1.69 1.21 -18.49
CA ARG A 50 -3.15 1.21 -18.70
C ARG A 50 -3.91 1.53 -17.42
N PRO A 51 -4.96 2.39 -17.46
CA PRO A 51 -5.79 2.66 -16.30
C PRO A 51 -6.75 1.51 -15.99
N TRP A 52 -6.77 1.09 -14.73
CA TRP A 52 -7.63 0.05 -14.18
C TRP A 52 -8.43 0.57 -12.99
N LEU A 53 -9.74 0.36 -13.02
CA LEU A 53 -10.61 0.67 -11.89
C LEU A 53 -10.63 -0.55 -10.97
N GLY A 54 -10.35 -0.36 -9.69
CA GLY A 54 -10.23 -1.47 -8.76
C GLY A 54 -10.14 -1.02 -7.31
N SER A 55 -9.75 -1.93 -6.42
CA SER A 55 -9.53 -1.67 -5.00
C SER A 55 -8.24 -2.34 -4.53
N PHE A 56 -7.48 -1.64 -3.69
CA PHE A 56 -6.31 -2.19 -3.00
C PHE A 56 -6.75 -2.85 -1.69
N LEU A 57 -6.50 -4.16 -1.54
CA LEU A 57 -7.06 -4.97 -0.45
C LEU A 57 -6.07 -5.28 0.66
N GLY A 58 -4.77 -5.09 0.43
CA GLY A 58 -3.74 -5.34 1.44
C GLY A 58 -2.43 -5.78 0.83
N VAL A 59 -1.54 -6.32 1.68
CA VAL A 59 -0.20 -6.78 1.30
C VAL A 59 0.06 -8.16 1.92
N ASN A 60 0.57 -9.11 1.16
CA ASN A 60 0.92 -10.42 1.68
C ASN A 60 2.28 -10.42 2.41
N GLU A 61 2.69 -11.58 2.93
CA GLU A 61 3.98 -11.74 3.64
C GLU A 61 5.21 -11.50 2.76
N GLU A 62 5.06 -11.56 1.44
CA GLU A 62 6.12 -11.32 0.45
C GLU A 62 6.21 -9.83 0.05
N GLY A 63 5.30 -8.99 0.54
CA GLY A 63 5.26 -7.57 0.19
C GLY A 63 4.51 -7.25 -1.11
N LEU A 64 3.80 -8.22 -1.70
CA LEU A 64 2.97 -8.01 -2.89
C LEU A 64 1.62 -7.39 -2.50
N GLY A 65 1.19 -6.39 -3.26
CA GLY A 65 -0.11 -5.77 -3.09
C GLY A 65 -1.23 -6.63 -3.66
N GLN A 66 -2.32 -6.76 -2.91
CA GLN A 66 -3.54 -7.42 -3.37
C GLN A 66 -4.49 -6.40 -4.00
N PHE A 67 -4.99 -6.71 -5.19
CA PHE A 67 -5.91 -5.86 -5.93
C PHE A 67 -7.12 -6.65 -6.43
N SER A 68 -8.27 -5.98 -6.40
CA SER A 68 -9.49 -6.43 -7.05
C SER A 68 -9.81 -5.50 -8.20
N TRP A 69 -9.99 -6.04 -9.40
CA TRP A 69 -10.19 -5.27 -10.63
C TRP A 69 -11.64 -5.30 -11.07
N GLN A 70 -12.16 -4.17 -11.53
CA GLN A 70 -13.46 -4.10 -12.18
C GLN A 70 -13.34 -4.54 -13.64
N PRO A 71 -14.32 -5.31 -14.15
CA PRO A 71 -14.39 -5.60 -15.57
C PRO A 71 -14.46 -4.32 -16.39
N GLN A 72 -13.62 -4.20 -17.42
CA GLN A 72 -13.64 -3.08 -18.36
C GLN A 72 -14.14 -3.54 -19.74
N ALA A 73 -15.01 -2.75 -20.36
CA ALA A 73 -15.51 -3.06 -21.69
C ALA A 73 -14.37 -3.04 -22.72
N GLY A 74 -14.27 -4.10 -23.53
CA GLY A 74 -13.23 -4.22 -24.56
C GLY A 74 -11.87 -4.70 -24.06
N VAL A 75 -11.77 -5.16 -22.81
CA VAL A 75 -10.55 -5.80 -22.29
C VAL A 75 -10.86 -7.24 -21.88
N GLU A 76 -10.16 -8.20 -22.48
CA GLU A 76 -10.41 -9.64 -22.26
C GLU A 76 -9.81 -10.17 -20.95
N LEU A 77 -8.72 -9.57 -20.46
CA LEU A 77 -8.03 -10.04 -19.25
C LEU A 77 -7.68 -8.88 -18.33
N ALA A 78 -8.06 -9.00 -17.06
CA ALA A 78 -7.60 -8.13 -15.99
C ALA A 78 -6.14 -8.44 -15.61
N PRO A 79 -5.42 -7.50 -14.97
CA PRO A 79 -4.11 -7.78 -14.39
C PRO A 79 -4.21 -8.87 -13.31
N GLU A 80 -3.06 -9.41 -12.92
CA GLU A 80 -2.98 -10.32 -11.77
C GLU A 80 -3.47 -9.62 -10.49
N SER A 81 -4.03 -10.40 -9.56
CA SER A 81 -4.55 -9.87 -8.30
C SER A 81 -3.46 -9.61 -7.27
N TRP A 82 -2.27 -10.21 -7.44
CA TRP A 82 -1.10 -9.97 -6.62
C TRP A 82 -0.03 -9.34 -7.50
N LEU A 83 0.30 -8.08 -7.23
CA LEU A 83 1.29 -7.36 -8.02
C LEU A 83 2.32 -6.69 -7.11
N PRO A 84 3.59 -6.60 -7.56
CA PRO A 84 4.58 -5.80 -6.87
C PRO A 84 4.18 -4.32 -6.97
N SER A 85 4.50 -3.56 -5.92
CA SER A 85 4.18 -2.12 -5.87
C SER A 85 4.85 -1.30 -6.98
N SER A 86 5.93 -1.81 -7.59
CA SER A 86 6.59 -1.18 -8.74
C SER A 86 5.77 -1.24 -10.04
N GLU A 87 4.80 -2.15 -10.14
CA GLU A 87 3.98 -2.31 -11.34
C GLU A 87 2.66 -1.55 -11.29
N VAL A 88 2.33 -0.97 -10.14
CA VAL A 88 1.06 -0.29 -9.89
C VAL A 88 1.31 1.14 -9.43
N GLN A 89 0.82 2.12 -10.18
CA GLN A 89 0.86 3.52 -9.78
C GLN A 89 -0.52 3.99 -9.35
N TRP A 90 -0.55 4.81 -8.32
CA TRP A 90 -1.76 5.46 -7.86
C TRP A 90 -2.02 6.75 -8.63
N CYS A 91 -3.19 6.84 -9.25
CA CYS A 91 -3.65 8.06 -9.89
C CYS A 91 -4.38 8.93 -8.85
N TRP A 92 -3.87 10.15 -8.62
CA TRP A 92 -4.46 11.13 -7.70
C TRP A 92 -5.64 11.87 -8.33
#